data_AF-A0A3M2LW88-F1
#
_entry.id   AF-A0A3M2LW88-F1
#
_cell.length_a   1.000
_cell.length_b   1.000
_cell.length_c   1.000
_cell.angle_alpha   90.00
_cell.angle_beta   90.00
_cell.angle_gamma   90.00
#
_symmetry.space_group_name_H-M   'P 1'
#
loop_
_entity.id
_entity.type
_entity.pdbx_description
1 polymer ?
#
loop_
_entity_poly.entity_id
_entity_poly.type
_entity_poly.pdbx_seq_one_letter_code
_entity_poly.pdbx_strand_id
1 'polypeptide(L)'
;MAGLAALTGTAAVPLVLVLSLAGHLRGRSLAAALRAQAAVPSRLAPPVASLAVTAEVGVLGVLLLGLALRRTDLAHAALAAATALFVLYAAYAAYVTRTRPVRVPCGCGGDLSTPMSAWVVARAAGLAVLALGGALASPPPLGGATASGIVAGAALGVLLWVLPRAMDVSEGSLG
;
A
#
# COMPACT_ATOMS: atom_id res chain seq x y z
N MET A 1 -4.87 -5.54 -22.86
CA MET A 1 -3.91 -5.10 -21.82
C MET A 1 -4.59 -4.34 -20.68
N ALA A 2 -5.50 -3.39 -20.93
CA ALA A 2 -6.21 -2.64 -19.88
C ALA A 2 -6.99 -3.52 -18.85
N GLY A 3 -7.64 -4.60 -19.30
CA GLY A 3 -8.39 -5.50 -18.40
C GLY A 3 -7.52 -6.31 -17.42
N LEU A 4 -6.27 -6.60 -17.77
CA LEU A 4 -5.32 -7.29 -16.87
C LEU A 4 -4.83 -6.33 -15.76
N ALA A 5 -4.56 -5.08 -16.10
CA ALA A 5 -4.18 -4.04 -15.14
C ALA A 5 -5.31 -3.72 -14.14
N ALA A 6 -6.56 -3.82 -14.59
CA ALA A 6 -7.74 -3.66 -13.74
C ALA A 6 -7.82 -4.77 -12.68
N LEU A 7 -7.68 -6.02 -13.13
CA LEU A 7 -7.76 -7.21 -12.29
C LEU A 7 -6.60 -7.27 -11.29
N THR A 8 -5.39 -6.93 -11.72
CA THR A 8 -4.21 -6.87 -10.84
C THR A 8 -4.39 -5.82 -9.75
N GLY A 9 -4.92 -4.63 -10.09
CA GLY A 9 -5.25 -3.58 -9.11
C GLY A 9 -6.30 -4.02 -8.09
N THR A 10 -7.40 -4.62 -8.55
CA THR A 10 -8.49 -5.08 -7.67
C THR A 10 -8.09 -6.21 -6.72
N ALA A 11 -7.06 -6.99 -7.04
CA ALA A 11 -6.57 -8.08 -6.18
C ALA A 11 -5.38 -7.64 -5.30
N ALA A 12 -4.45 -6.85 -5.83
CA ALA A 12 -3.26 -6.43 -5.10
C ALA A 12 -3.57 -5.40 -4.01
N VAL A 13 -4.47 -4.45 -4.29
CA VAL A 13 -4.83 -3.38 -3.34
C VAL A 13 -5.44 -3.93 -2.04
N PRO A 14 -6.48 -4.78 -2.06
CA PRO A 14 -7.04 -5.31 -0.81
C PRO A 14 -6.03 -6.19 -0.07
N LEU A 15 -5.20 -6.96 -0.78
CA LEU A 15 -4.19 -7.80 -0.16
C LEU A 15 -3.13 -6.97 0.59
N VAL A 16 -2.68 -5.87 0.00
CA VAL A 16 -1.73 -4.95 0.65
C VAL A 16 -2.37 -4.16 1.80
N LEU A 17 -3.65 -3.79 1.69
CA LEU A 17 -4.40 -3.16 2.78
C LEU A 17 -4.60 -4.12 3.96
N VAL A 18 -4.92 -5.40 3.68
CA VAL A 18 -5.04 -6.44 4.71
C VAL A 18 -3.70 -6.69 5.40
N LEU A 19 -2.60 -6.78 4.65
CA LEU A 19 -1.26 -6.94 5.24
C LEU A 19 -0.86 -5.73 6.08
N SER A 20 -1.20 -4.51 5.63
CA SER A 20 -0.95 -3.29 6.39
C SER A 20 -1.78 -3.27 7.68
N LEU A 21 -3.05 -3.62 7.62
CA LEU A 21 -3.93 -3.70 8.78
C LEU A 21 -3.49 -4.78 9.78
N ALA A 22 -3.14 -5.96 9.30
CA ALA A 22 -2.58 -7.04 10.13
C ALA A 22 -1.31 -6.60 10.86
N GLY A 23 -0.51 -5.76 10.21
CA GLY A 23 0.65 -5.10 10.81
C GLY A 23 0.30 -4.15 11.94
N HIS A 24 -0.68 -3.26 11.72
CA HIS A 24 -1.15 -2.31 12.73
C HIS A 24 -1.78 -3.01 13.95
N LEU A 25 -2.46 -4.14 13.73
CA LEU A 25 -3.02 -4.96 14.79
C LEU A 25 -1.94 -5.69 15.60
N ARG A 26 -0.81 -6.04 14.97
CA ARG A 26 0.32 -6.70 15.63
C ARG A 26 1.26 -5.74 16.37
N GLY A 27 1.22 -4.44 16.07
CA GLY A 27 2.02 -3.45 16.79
C GLY A 27 1.50 -2.02 16.61
N ARG A 28 1.40 -1.27 17.72
CA ARG A 28 1.13 0.20 17.75
C ARG A 28 2.33 1.03 17.22
N SER A 29 3.02 0.53 16.20
CA SER A 29 4.29 1.04 15.72
C SER A 29 4.15 2.22 14.78
N LEU A 30 2.99 2.48 14.18
CA LEU A 30 2.83 3.63 13.27
C LEU A 30 3.03 4.97 13.99
N ALA A 31 2.44 5.14 15.17
CA ALA A 31 2.64 6.37 15.97
C ALA A 31 4.10 6.52 16.45
N ALA A 32 4.78 5.40 16.74
CA ALA A 32 6.20 5.42 17.10
C ALA A 32 7.08 5.77 15.88
N ALA A 33 6.76 5.23 14.71
CA ALA A 33 7.44 5.55 13.46
C ALA A 33 7.26 7.03 13.08
N LEU A 34 6.03 7.57 13.17
CA LEU A 34 5.77 8.99 12.91
C LEU A 34 6.55 9.91 13.86
N ARG A 35 6.68 9.53 15.15
CA ARG A 35 7.52 10.27 16.10
C ARG A 35 9.00 10.21 15.73
N ALA A 36 9.50 9.04 15.33
CA ALA A 36 10.90 8.86 14.93
C ALA A 36 11.24 9.57 13.61
N GLN A 37 10.29 9.60 12.67
CA GLN A 37 10.38 10.37 11.42
C GLN A 37 10.37 11.88 11.69
N ALA A 38 9.74 12.29 12.80
CA ALA A 38 9.61 13.67 13.27
C ALA A 38 9.10 14.67 12.20
N ALA A 39 8.41 14.15 11.18
CA ALA A 39 7.77 14.95 10.12
C ALA A 39 6.47 15.61 10.57
N VAL A 40 5.89 15.11 11.67
CA VAL A 40 4.67 15.61 12.30
C VAL A 40 4.97 15.87 13.78
N PRO A 41 4.42 16.94 14.40
CA PRO A 41 4.57 17.17 15.84
C PRO A 41 4.21 15.91 16.64
N SER A 42 5.01 15.58 17.65
CA SER A 42 4.86 14.33 18.43
C SER A 42 3.46 14.16 19.05
N ARG A 43 2.78 15.27 19.36
CA ARG A 43 1.39 15.31 19.86
C ARG A 43 0.35 14.92 18.81
N LEU A 44 0.65 15.15 17.53
CA LEU A 44 -0.23 14.83 16.39
C LEU A 44 0.07 13.46 15.77
N ALA A 45 1.18 12.81 16.13
CA ALA A 45 1.51 11.47 15.62
C ALA A 45 0.43 10.40 15.93
N PRO A 46 -0.14 10.32 17.16
CA PRO A 46 -1.23 9.38 17.44
C PRO A 46 -2.51 9.60 16.63
N PRO A 47 -3.09 10.83 16.55
CA PRO A 47 -4.30 11.04 15.76
C PRO A 47 -4.07 10.86 14.26
N VAL A 48 -2.90 11.24 13.73
CA VAL A 48 -2.56 10.99 12.32
C VAL A 48 -2.45 9.50 12.04
N ALA A 49 -1.82 8.73 12.92
CA ALA A 49 -1.77 7.27 12.80
C ALA A 49 -3.17 6.64 12.82
N SER A 50 -4.04 7.09 13.73
CA SER A 50 -5.43 6.62 13.79
C SER A 50 -6.19 6.95 12.51
N LEU A 51 -6.04 8.18 12.01
CA LEU A 51 -6.73 8.65 10.81
C LEU A 51 -6.31 7.84 9.57
N ALA A 52 -5.01 7.57 9.44
CA ALA A 52 -4.47 6.72 8.38
C ALA A 52 -5.07 5.31 8.42
N VAL A 53 -5.08 4.66 9.60
CA VAL A 53 -5.67 3.32 9.78
C VAL A 53 -7.16 3.32 9.47
N THR A 54 -7.91 4.32 9.95
CA THR A 54 -9.35 4.41 9.66
C THR A 54 -9.62 4.62 8.17
N ALA A 55 -8.77 5.38 7.47
CA ALA A 55 -8.90 5.56 6.03
C ALA A 55 -8.59 4.26 5.26
N GLU A 56 -7.53 3.53 5.64
CA GLU A 56 -7.20 2.23 5.05
C GLU A 56 -8.33 1.21 5.24
N VAL A 57 -8.88 1.10 6.46
CA VAL A 57 -10.00 0.21 6.78
C VAL A 57 -11.27 0.62 6.03
N GLY A 58 -11.57 1.92 5.98
CA GLY A 58 -12.73 2.45 5.26
C GLY A 58 -12.67 2.13 3.77
N VAL A 59 -11.52 2.40 3.13
CA VAL A 59 -11.31 2.11 1.70
C VAL A 59 -11.39 0.61 1.42
N LEU A 60 -10.77 -0.23 2.27
CA LEU A 60 -10.87 -1.69 2.15
C LEU A 60 -12.32 -2.17 2.28
N GLY A 61 -13.06 -1.65 3.27
CA GLY A 61 -14.45 -2.01 3.52
C GLY A 61 -15.38 -1.63 2.37
N VAL A 62 -15.26 -0.41 1.84
CA VAL A 62 -16.05 0.05 0.69
C VAL A 62 -15.70 -0.75 -0.57
N LEU A 63 -14.43 -1.07 -0.80
CA LEU A 63 -14.01 -1.90 -1.92
C LEU A 63 -14.63 -3.30 -1.83
N LEU A 64 -14.52 -3.97 -0.69
CA LEU A 64 -15.10 -5.30 -0.48
C LEU A 64 -16.63 -5.29 -0.58
N LEU A 65 -17.28 -4.25 -0.05
CA LEU A 65 -18.72 -4.09 -0.15
C LEU A 65 -19.17 -3.87 -1.61
N GLY A 66 -18.45 -3.02 -2.36
CA GLY A 66 -18.71 -2.79 -3.78
C GLY A 66 -18.57 -4.06 -4.60
N LEU A 67 -17.55 -4.87 -4.31
CA LEU A 67 -17.35 -6.18 -4.95
C LEU A 67 -18.46 -7.18 -4.57
N ALA A 68 -18.83 -7.28 -3.28
CA ALA A 68 -19.86 -8.18 -2.80
C ALA A 68 -21.25 -7.86 -3.38
N LEU A 69 -21.57 -6.56 -3.50
CA LEU A 69 -22.83 -6.08 -4.07
C LEU A 69 -22.79 -5.94 -5.60
N ARG A 70 -21.66 -6.26 -6.25
CA ARG A 70 -21.41 -6.03 -7.69
C ARG A 70 -21.70 -4.59 -8.15
N ARG A 71 -21.47 -3.63 -7.26
CA ARG A 71 -21.59 -2.18 -7.47
C ARG A 71 -20.26 -1.64 -8.00
N THR A 72 -20.14 -1.53 -9.31
CA THR A 72 -18.91 -1.07 -9.99
C THR A 72 -18.58 0.39 -9.66
N ASP A 73 -19.60 1.21 -9.43
CA ASP A 73 -19.52 2.58 -8.94
C ASP A 73 -18.79 2.67 -7.59
N LEU A 74 -19.18 1.83 -6.62
CA LEU A 74 -18.55 1.78 -5.31
C LEU A 74 -17.11 1.25 -5.37
N ALA A 75 -16.87 0.23 -6.19
CA ALA A 75 -15.53 -0.33 -6.38
C ALA A 75 -14.58 0.69 -7.03
N HIS A 76 -15.02 1.42 -8.06
CA HIS A 76 -14.22 2.48 -8.69
C HIS A 76 -13.95 3.63 -7.73
N ALA A 77 -14.96 4.06 -6.96
CA ALA A 77 -14.78 5.11 -5.96
C ALA A 77 -13.77 4.70 -4.87
N ALA A 78 -13.82 3.45 -4.40
CA ALA A 78 -12.86 2.93 -3.43
C ALA A 78 -11.45 2.83 -4.02
N LEU A 79 -11.29 2.42 -5.28
CA LEU A 79 -10.00 2.39 -5.96
C LEU A 79 -9.43 3.79 -6.21
N ALA A 80 -10.27 4.77 -6.52
CA ALA A 80 -9.86 6.17 -6.62
C ALA A 80 -9.38 6.71 -5.26
N ALA A 81 -10.10 6.39 -4.18
CA ALA A 81 -9.69 6.74 -2.82
C ALA A 81 -8.37 6.03 -2.41
N ALA A 82 -8.21 4.75 -2.75
CA ALA A 82 -6.97 4.02 -2.54
C ALA A 82 -5.79 4.66 -3.30
N THR A 83 -6.03 5.10 -4.55
CA THR A 83 -5.03 5.83 -5.33
C THR A 83 -4.58 7.08 -4.60
N ALA A 84 -5.52 7.90 -4.12
CA ALA A 84 -5.21 9.11 -3.36
C ALA A 84 -4.38 8.80 -2.10
N LEU A 85 -4.74 7.76 -1.35
CA LEU A 85 -3.98 7.31 -0.17
C LEU A 85 -2.55 6.90 -0.53
N PHE A 86 -2.37 6.09 -1.57
CA PHE A 86 -1.04 5.65 -1.99
C PHE A 86 -0.18 6.78 -2.56
N VAL A 87 -0.77 7.72 -3.31
CA VAL A 87 -0.08 8.91 -3.80
C VAL A 87 0.37 9.80 -2.64
N LEU A 88 -0.52 10.05 -1.68
CA LEU A 88 -0.20 10.84 -0.49
C LEU A 88 0.93 10.18 0.31
N TYR A 89 0.87 8.85 0.47
CA TYR A 89 1.91 8.09 1.15
C TYR A 89 3.23 8.10 0.38
N ALA A 90 3.21 7.99 -0.95
CA ALA A 90 4.41 8.08 -1.79
C ALA A 90 5.07 9.47 -1.68
N ALA A 91 4.26 10.53 -1.71
CA ALA A 91 4.73 11.90 -1.53
C ALA A 91 5.33 12.12 -0.13
N TYR A 92 4.67 11.61 0.91
CA TYR A 92 5.19 11.62 2.27
C TYR A 92 6.51 10.87 2.39
N ALA A 93 6.59 9.67 1.83
CA ALA A 93 7.81 8.87 1.82
C ALA A 93 8.94 9.57 1.07
N ALA A 94 8.67 10.19 -0.07
CA ALA A 94 9.65 10.97 -0.82
C ALA A 94 10.12 12.22 -0.06
N TYR A 95 9.20 12.88 0.66
CA TYR A 95 9.54 14.01 1.51
C TYR A 95 10.48 13.59 2.65
N VAL A 96 10.13 12.52 3.37
CA VAL A 96 10.91 12.05 4.52
C VAL A 96 12.27 11.52 4.06
N THR A 97 12.35 10.76 2.97
CA THR A 97 13.64 10.25 2.44
C THR A 97 14.55 11.37 1.96
N ARG A 98 14.01 12.50 1.49
CA ARG A 98 14.81 13.67 1.06
C ARG A 98 15.21 14.58 2.22
N THR A 99 14.37 14.72 3.23
CA THR A 99 14.58 15.72 4.30
C THR A 99 15.22 15.14 5.55
N ARG A 100 15.22 13.81 5.73
CA ARG A 100 15.78 13.16 6.92
C ARG A 100 17.00 12.32 6.54
N PRO A 101 18.21 12.69 7.00
CA PRO A 101 19.44 11.97 6.70
C PRO A 101 19.59 10.66 7.49
N VAL A 102 18.80 10.47 8.56
CA VAL A 102 18.85 9.27 9.42
C VAL A 102 17.91 8.20 8.87
N ARG A 103 18.31 6.92 8.94
CA ARG A 103 17.44 5.77 8.65
C ARG A 103 16.27 5.74 9.63
N VAL A 104 15.18 6.42 9.25
CA VAL A 104 13.93 6.46 10.02
C VAL A 104 13.06 5.25 9.65
N PRO A 105 12.32 4.66 10.59
CA PRO A 105 11.49 3.49 10.32
C PRO A 105 10.33 3.85 9.40
N CYS A 106 9.97 2.99 8.44
CA CYS A 106 8.82 3.24 7.55
C CYS A 106 7.47 2.97 8.23
N GLY A 107 7.43 2.13 9.26
CA GLY A 107 6.22 1.71 9.97
C GLY A 107 5.24 0.87 9.13
N CYS A 108 5.62 0.52 7.90
CA CYS A 108 4.79 -0.31 7.01
C CYS A 108 4.57 -1.69 7.63
N GLY A 109 3.33 -2.17 7.66
CA GLY A 109 3.04 -3.53 8.14
C GLY A 109 3.38 -3.75 9.62
N GLY A 110 3.46 -2.68 10.42
CA GLY A 110 3.69 -2.76 11.86
C GLY A 110 5.16 -2.95 12.27
N ASP A 111 6.09 -2.98 11.31
CA ASP A 111 7.50 -3.25 11.56
C ASP A 111 8.31 -1.95 11.64
N LEU A 112 9.08 -1.78 12.72
CA LEU A 112 9.99 -0.64 12.92
C LEU A 112 11.41 -0.93 12.40
N SER A 113 11.73 -2.18 12.05
CA SER A 113 13.06 -2.55 11.55
C SER A 113 13.27 -2.14 10.09
N THR A 114 12.19 -1.92 9.34
CA THR A 114 12.28 -1.56 7.92
C THR A 114 12.50 -0.04 7.79
N PRO A 115 13.65 0.41 7.24
CA PRO A 115 13.91 1.83 7.05
C PRO A 115 13.09 2.41 5.89
N MET A 116 12.79 3.70 5.99
CA MET A 116 12.18 4.47 4.92
C MET A 116 13.23 4.69 3.81
N SER A 117 12.95 4.19 2.61
CA SER A 117 13.88 4.19 1.49
C SER A 117 13.19 4.56 0.17
N ALA A 118 13.98 4.81 -0.88
CA ALA A 118 13.45 5.02 -2.23
C ALA A 118 12.55 3.85 -2.71
N TRP A 119 12.79 2.64 -2.20
CA TRP A 119 11.94 1.48 -2.46
C TRP A 119 10.52 1.65 -1.92
N VAL A 120 10.36 2.23 -0.72
CA VAL A 120 9.03 2.50 -0.14
C VAL A 120 8.24 3.47 -1.03
N VAL A 121 8.93 4.48 -1.59
CA VAL A 121 8.34 5.43 -2.55
C VAL A 121 7.91 4.72 -3.83
N ALA A 122 8.79 3.91 -4.43
CA ALA A 122 8.51 3.18 -5.65
C ALA A 122 7.34 2.20 -5.48
N ARG A 123 7.29 1.49 -4.35
CA ARG A 123 6.20 0.57 -4.01
C ARG A 123 4.86 1.30 -3.88
N ALA A 124 4.84 2.41 -3.14
CA ALA A 124 3.63 3.21 -2.97
C ALA A 124 3.14 3.77 -4.31
N ALA A 125 4.06 4.28 -5.14
CA ALA A 125 3.75 4.74 -6.49
C ALA A 125 3.22 3.61 -7.39
N GLY A 126 3.81 2.42 -7.35
CA GLY A 126 3.33 1.26 -8.10
C GLY A 126 1.91 0.85 -7.70
N LEU A 127 1.60 0.85 -6.40
CA LEU A 127 0.26 0.59 -5.89
C LEU A 127 -0.75 1.68 -6.29
N ALA A 128 -0.32 2.94 -6.33
CA ALA A 128 -1.16 4.02 -6.83
C ALA A 128 -1.50 3.84 -8.32
N VAL A 129 -0.53 3.47 -9.16
CA VAL A 129 -0.78 3.20 -10.59
C VAL A 129 -1.73 2.02 -10.77
N LEU A 130 -1.56 0.95 -9.98
CA LEU A 130 -2.44 -0.21 -10.01
C LEU A 130 -3.87 0.14 -9.56
N ALA A 131 -4.01 0.91 -8.48
CA ALA A 131 -5.31 1.38 -8.00
C ALA A 131 -6.00 2.29 -9.04
N LEU A 132 -5.25 3.19 -9.67
CA LEU A 132 -5.75 4.08 -10.72
C LEU A 132 -6.18 3.28 -11.96
N GLY A 133 -5.38 2.29 -12.36
CA GLY A 133 -5.73 1.37 -13.44
C GLY A 133 -7.03 0.61 -13.17
N GLY A 134 -7.24 0.17 -11.92
CA GLY A 134 -8.49 -0.44 -11.48
C GLY A 134 -9.68 0.53 -11.44
N ALA A 135 -9.45 1.80 -11.08
CA ALA A 135 -10.50 2.81 -11.03
C ALA A 135 -10.98 3.26 -12.42
N LEU A 136 -10.08 3.24 -13.41
CA LEU A 136 -10.36 3.71 -14.77
C LEU A 136 -10.83 2.60 -15.72
N ALA A 137 -10.58 1.33 -15.38
CA ALA A 137 -10.88 0.22 -16.27
C ALA A 137 -12.23 -0.44 -15.95
N SER A 138 -13.00 -0.72 -17.00
CA SER A 138 -14.22 -1.52 -16.85
C SER A 138 -13.88 -2.98 -16.52
N PRO A 139 -14.64 -3.64 -15.63
CA PRO A 139 -14.38 -5.03 -15.27
C PRO A 139 -14.53 -5.92 -16.50
N PRO A 140 -13.52 -6.74 -16.84
CA PRO A 140 -13.63 -7.66 -17.97
C PRO A 140 -14.67 -8.77 -17.68
N PRO A 141 -15.29 -9.36 -18.71
CA PRO A 141 -16.16 -10.51 -18.53
C PRO A 141 -15.41 -11.66 -17.84
N LEU A 142 -16.08 -12.33 -16.90
CA LEU A 142 -15.51 -13.44 -16.12
C LEU A 142 -15.10 -14.58 -17.07
N GLY A 143 -13.81 -14.90 -17.12
CA GLY A 143 -13.24 -15.91 -18.01
C GLY A 143 -11.79 -16.26 -17.61
N GLY A 144 -11.08 -17.05 -18.44
CA GLY A 144 -9.72 -17.48 -18.13
C GLY A 144 -8.71 -16.35 -17.86
N ALA A 145 -8.94 -15.16 -18.44
CA ALA A 145 -8.15 -13.95 -18.21
C ALA A 145 -8.31 -13.36 -16.79
N THR A 146 -9.39 -13.72 -16.08
CA THR A 146 -9.65 -13.26 -14.71
C THR A 146 -8.69 -13.90 -13.72
N ALA A 147 -8.45 -15.21 -13.84
CA ALA A 147 -7.54 -15.94 -12.96
C ALA A 147 -6.08 -15.49 -13.14
N SER A 148 -5.64 -15.25 -14.38
CA SER A 148 -4.28 -14.76 -14.64
C SER A 148 -4.04 -13.34 -14.13
N GLY A 149 -5.03 -12.45 -14.21
CA GLY A 149 -4.96 -11.11 -13.62
C GLY A 149 -4.85 -11.13 -12.09
N ILE A 150 -5.61 -12.02 -11.42
CA ILE A 150 -5.55 -12.21 -9.97
C ILE A 150 -4.17 -12.74 -9.55
N VAL A 151 -3.66 -13.78 -10.23
CA VAL A 151 -2.36 -14.38 -9.92
C VAL A 151 -1.22 -13.40 -10.19
N ALA A 152 -1.26 -12.67 -11.31
CA ALA A 152 -0.26 -11.65 -11.61
C ALA A 152 -0.29 -10.50 -10.58
N GLY A 153 -1.47 -10.10 -10.12
CA GLY A 153 -1.63 -9.04 -9.12
C GLY A 153 -1.13 -9.47 -7.75
N ALA A 154 -1.45 -10.70 -7.34
CA ALA A 154 -0.93 -11.31 -6.12
C ALA A 154 0.60 -11.46 -6.20
N ALA A 155 1.14 -11.94 -7.32
CA ALA A 155 2.58 -12.07 -7.53
C ALA A 155 3.30 -10.72 -7.49
N LEU A 156 2.76 -9.68 -8.14
CA LEU A 156 3.31 -8.32 -8.08
C LEU A 156 3.23 -7.73 -6.67
N GLY A 157 2.10 -7.91 -5.98
CA GLY A 157 1.93 -7.46 -4.59
C GLY A 157 2.94 -8.14 -3.66
N VAL A 158 3.14 -9.45 -3.82
CA VAL A 158 4.13 -10.23 -3.07
C VAL A 158 5.55 -9.82 -3.43
N LEU A 159 5.89 -9.66 -4.73
CA LEU A 159 7.19 -9.18 -5.15
C LEU A 159 7.48 -7.80 -4.55
N LEU A 160 6.55 -6.86 -4.66
CA LEU A 160 6.69 -5.52 -4.10
C LEU A 160 6.86 -5.54 -2.57
N TRP A 161 6.23 -6.50 -1.90
CA TRP A 161 6.34 -6.68 -0.46
C TRP A 161 7.65 -7.35 -0.03
N VAL A 162 8.14 -8.33 -0.77
CA VAL A 162 9.27 -9.20 -0.40
C VAL A 162 10.61 -8.70 -0.93
N LEU A 163 10.64 -7.94 -2.03
CA LEU A 163 11.89 -7.45 -2.64
C LEU A 163 12.87 -6.77 -1.68
N PRO A 164 12.46 -5.90 -0.73
CA PRO A 164 13.43 -5.23 0.12
C PRO A 164 14.16 -6.23 1.04
N ARG A 165 13.47 -7.30 1.49
CA ARG A 165 14.13 -8.35 2.29
C ARG A 165 15.11 -9.19 1.46
N ALA A 166 14.91 -9.29 0.15
CA ALA A 166 15.86 -9.97 -0.73
C ALA A 166 17.10 -9.10 -1.01
N MET A 167 16.94 -7.77 -1.10
CA MET A 167 18.06 -6.85 -1.33
C MET A 167 18.92 -6.65 -0.08
N ASP A 168 18.33 -6.63 1.13
CA ASP A 168 19.07 -6.52 2.39
C ASP A 168 19.98 -7.75 2.64
N VAL A 169 19.66 -8.93 2.10
CA VAL A 169 20.49 -10.15 2.22
C VAL A 169 21.74 -10.08 1.33
N SER A 170 21.68 -9.38 0.19
CA SER A 170 22.82 -9.27 -0.73
C SER A 170 23.95 -8.38 -0.22
N GLU A 171 23.68 -7.40 0.64
CA GLU A 171 24.73 -6.58 1.26
C GLU A 171 25.46 -7.31 2.40
N GLY A 172 24.83 -8.32 3.02
CA GLY A 172 25.42 -9.08 4.13
C GLY A 172 26.35 -10.23 3.71
N SER A 173 26.33 -10.67 2.44
CA SER A 173 27.17 -11.80 1.98
C SER A 173 28.50 -11.38 1.35
N LEU A 174 28.84 -10.09 1.42
CA LEU A 174 30.13 -9.54 0.96
C LEU A 174 30.96 -8.94 2.13
N GLY A 175 30.52 -9.14 3.37
CA GLY A 175 31.21 -8.73 4.59
C GLY A 175 31.88 -9.90 5.30
#